data_AF-A0A7J4V0Q2-F1
#
_entry.id   AF-A0A7J4V0Q2-F1
#
_cell.length_a   1.000
_cell.length_b   1.000
_cell.length_c   1.000
_cell.angle_alpha   90.00
_cell.angle_beta   90.00
_cell.angle_gamma   90.00
#
_symmetry.space_group_name_H-M   'P 1'
#
loop_
_entity.id
_entity.type
_entity.pdbx_description
1 polymer ?
#
loop_
_entity_poly.entity_id
_entity_poly.type
_entity_poly.pdbx_seq_one_letter_code
_entity_poly.pdbx_strand_id
1 'polypeptide(L)'
;MRKSERSQGKTSPPASPGSRGFTNGTGSPPSRDLPGKVNGIGRGRVNGLTNGLTNGLTNGLTNGGRSAHRSGLTNGMTNGKTNGMTNGLTNGFVNGAGAVNGFRISAGSRRVSRQPIDVRKKMLMVACLVAIIMVIPYALVYAFPPAEVEIDGYFMDWLRATVYEDSPDSESVDVSISAYAVKADVRGSYFYIATAGTVMSGADGGADGFYIFVDRDGDTGTGYLVRGLGADHMVAIVGWDGVTALAATYIFDSSASQDDYAGFERSSDPLVAFKGGEVEIGTSLITGPTSTIAVCARHTNVSDDWSEVNFAYSGPAVRVIQYFEAPEVTTGYTDEHMLTLELISKDSSVELEGLRFEFEGTATPTEVDILRGYELIGSGQGGELLFTEPVRLDPDEVVRLSVLASFEDGSDTQSFGLHLEEGDGLVFGANATVAVTSYQDGARMTYIGAAPSTLEVDGAFADWQYLFMIEDPLGDVVMNGTGPFVNGDVDLVSTATWASSLT
;
A
#
# COMPACT_ATOMS: atom_id res chain seq x y z
N MET A 1 -61.39 18.13 -48.60
CA MET A 1 -62.36 18.50 -49.66
C MET A 1 -63.29 19.58 -49.13
N ARG A 2 -63.34 20.75 -49.81
CA ARG A 2 -64.35 21.85 -49.76
C ARG A 2 -64.62 22.54 -48.40
N LYS A 3 -64.13 23.77 -48.21
CA LYS A 3 -64.72 25.09 -48.60
C LYS A 3 -65.99 25.46 -47.80
N SER A 4 -65.91 26.52 -47.01
CA SER A 4 -66.80 27.69 -47.15
C SER A 4 -66.19 28.94 -46.51
N GLU A 5 -65.97 29.95 -47.34
CA GLU A 5 -65.83 31.36 -46.95
C GLU A 5 -67.04 32.13 -47.51
N ARG A 6 -67.29 33.29 -46.87
CA ARG A 6 -67.98 34.53 -47.31
C ARG A 6 -69.43 34.77 -46.85
N SER A 7 -69.59 35.89 -46.14
CA SER A 7 -70.37 37.10 -46.55
C SER A 7 -70.24 38.17 -45.43
N GLN A 8 -69.56 39.32 -45.60
CA GLN A 8 -70.07 40.65 -46.06
C GLN A 8 -71.57 40.92 -45.78
N GLY A 9 -72.08 42.06 -45.30
CA GLY A 9 -71.55 43.37 -44.89
C GLY A 9 -72.70 44.41 -44.82
N LYS A 10 -72.58 45.36 -43.87
CA LYS A 10 -73.12 46.75 -43.81
C LYS A 10 -74.63 47.07 -43.67
N THR A 11 -74.97 47.84 -42.62
CA THR A 11 -75.74 49.12 -42.67
C THR A 11 -75.46 50.06 -41.46
N SER A 12 -74.68 51.14 -41.70
CA SER A 12 -74.80 52.59 -41.38
C SER A 12 -75.22 53.22 -39.99
N PRO A 13 -74.82 54.51 -39.73
CA PRO A 13 -74.52 55.16 -38.40
C PRO A 13 -75.53 56.30 -38.04
N PRO A 14 -75.27 57.36 -37.21
CA PRO A 14 -74.16 57.73 -36.30
C PRO A 14 -74.57 58.24 -34.88
N ALA A 15 -73.59 58.43 -33.97
CA ALA A 15 -73.41 59.65 -33.12
C ALA A 15 -72.21 59.52 -32.15
N SER A 16 -71.38 60.56 -32.12
CA SER A 16 -70.33 60.88 -31.12
C SER A 16 -70.78 62.12 -30.31
N PRO A 17 -70.09 62.56 -29.24
CA PRO A 17 -69.09 61.91 -28.38
C PRO A 17 -69.30 62.14 -26.86
N GLY A 18 -68.61 61.37 -26.00
CA GLY A 18 -68.48 61.70 -24.58
C GLY A 18 -67.53 60.73 -23.85
N SER A 19 -66.35 61.23 -23.50
CA SER A 19 -65.16 60.50 -23.01
C SER A 19 -65.35 59.69 -21.72
N ARG A 20 -64.77 58.48 -21.68
CA ARG A 20 -63.74 57.98 -20.74
C ARG A 20 -63.73 56.45 -20.73
N GLY A 21 -62.80 55.86 -21.47
CA GLY A 21 -62.45 54.45 -21.39
C GLY A 21 -61.04 54.32 -20.80
N PHE A 22 -60.90 53.56 -19.71
CA PHE A 22 -59.64 53.02 -19.23
C PHE A 22 -59.42 51.66 -19.89
N THR A 23 -58.36 51.50 -20.69
CA THR A 23 -57.70 50.20 -20.92
C THR A 23 -56.20 50.41 -21.11
N ASN A 24 -55.45 49.44 -20.56
CA ASN A 24 -54.00 49.33 -20.46
C ASN A 24 -53.23 49.23 -21.79
N GLY A 25 -51.97 49.70 -21.74
CA GLY A 25 -50.87 49.51 -22.71
C GLY A 25 -50.76 50.67 -23.71
N THR A 26 -49.64 51.38 -23.90
CA THR A 26 -48.20 51.08 -23.80
C THR A 26 -47.39 52.40 -23.79
N GLY A 27 -46.13 52.40 -23.30
CA GLY A 27 -45.13 53.44 -23.62
C GLY A 27 -44.37 54.08 -22.45
N SER A 28 -43.06 53.80 -22.34
CA SER A 28 -42.05 54.48 -21.48
C SER A 28 -41.94 55.99 -21.79
N PRO A 29 -41.52 56.89 -20.85
CA PRO A 29 -40.11 57.08 -20.43
C PRO A 29 -39.95 57.67 -18.97
N PRO A 30 -38.79 58.21 -18.55
CA PRO A 30 -37.43 57.67 -18.49
C PRO A 30 -36.89 57.53 -17.04
N SER A 31 -35.69 56.97 -16.96
CA SER A 31 -34.84 56.68 -15.80
C SER A 31 -34.61 57.84 -14.81
N ARG A 32 -34.65 57.50 -13.52
CA ARG A 32 -33.95 58.21 -12.43
C ARG A 32 -33.16 57.20 -11.61
N ASP A 33 -32.09 56.70 -12.22
CA ASP A 33 -31.05 55.99 -11.49
C ASP A 33 -30.27 57.00 -10.63
N LEU A 34 -30.14 56.66 -9.35
CA LEU A 34 -29.41 57.40 -8.33
C LEU A 34 -27.93 57.55 -8.75
N PRO A 35 -27.40 58.77 -9.00
CA PRO A 35 -26.05 58.96 -9.54
C PRO A 35 -24.90 58.68 -8.54
N GLY A 36 -25.20 58.32 -7.29
CA GLY A 36 -24.21 58.16 -6.23
C GLY A 36 -23.46 56.83 -6.24
N LYS A 37 -24.12 55.72 -6.59
CA LYS A 37 -23.53 54.36 -6.49
C LYS A 37 -22.54 54.06 -7.61
N VAL A 38 -22.75 54.63 -8.79
CA VAL A 38 -21.91 54.42 -9.99
C VAL A 38 -20.64 55.28 -9.96
N ASN A 39 -20.71 56.49 -9.38
CA ASN A 39 -19.57 57.42 -9.34
C ASN A 39 -18.50 57.03 -8.31
N GLY A 40 -18.85 56.39 -7.18
CA GLY A 40 -17.88 55.98 -6.16
C GLY A 40 -17.02 54.78 -6.59
N ILE A 41 -17.66 53.74 -7.12
CA ILE A 41 -16.97 52.50 -7.54
C ILE A 41 -16.25 52.70 -8.87
N GLY A 42 -16.85 53.44 -9.81
CA GLY A 42 -16.26 53.73 -11.12
C GLY A 42 -15.07 54.70 -11.05
N ARG A 43 -15.24 55.88 -10.45
CA ARG A 43 -14.16 56.90 -10.44
C ARG A 43 -13.04 56.58 -9.45
N GLY A 44 -13.32 55.91 -8.32
CA GLY A 44 -12.29 55.51 -7.37
C GLY A 44 -11.34 54.45 -7.95
N ARG A 45 -11.88 53.48 -8.68
CA ARG A 45 -11.10 52.42 -9.34
C ARG A 45 -10.30 52.97 -10.54
N VAL A 46 -10.89 53.88 -11.31
CA VAL A 46 -10.21 54.54 -12.45
C VAL A 46 -9.12 55.50 -11.95
N ASN A 47 -9.36 56.35 -10.95
CA ASN A 47 -8.35 57.28 -10.44
C ASN A 47 -7.21 56.57 -9.68
N GLY A 48 -7.50 55.48 -8.96
CA GLY A 48 -6.49 54.67 -8.28
C GLY A 48 -5.56 53.93 -9.25
N LEU A 49 -6.12 53.39 -10.34
CA LEU A 49 -5.36 52.72 -11.39
C LEU A 49 -4.54 53.71 -12.21
N THR A 50 -5.12 54.85 -12.60
CA THR A 50 -4.44 55.91 -13.36
C THR A 50 -3.32 56.55 -12.53
N ASN A 51 -3.56 56.96 -11.28
CA ASN A 51 -2.52 57.61 -10.47
C ASN A 51 -1.43 56.63 -10.01
N GLY A 52 -1.78 55.36 -9.75
CA GLY A 52 -0.81 54.32 -9.39
C GLY A 52 0.11 53.94 -10.55
N LEU A 53 -0.44 53.84 -11.77
CA LEU A 53 0.32 53.51 -12.97
C LEU A 53 1.18 54.70 -13.43
N THR A 54 0.63 55.93 -13.44
CA THR A 54 1.38 57.13 -13.85
C THR A 54 2.52 57.45 -12.88
N ASN A 55 2.28 57.46 -11.57
CA ASN A 55 3.33 57.79 -10.59
C ASN A 55 4.37 56.66 -10.43
N GLY A 56 3.96 55.39 -10.54
CA GLY A 56 4.87 54.24 -10.49
C GLY A 56 5.79 54.14 -11.72
N LEU A 57 5.26 54.44 -12.92
CA LEU A 57 6.02 54.42 -14.16
C LEU A 57 6.95 55.63 -14.28
N THR A 58 6.49 56.84 -13.90
CA THR A 58 7.31 58.05 -13.95
C THR A 58 8.48 57.98 -12.95
N ASN A 59 8.23 57.59 -11.68
CA ASN A 59 9.31 57.50 -10.69
C ASN A 59 10.29 56.34 -10.95
N GLY A 60 9.85 55.26 -11.60
CA GLY A 60 10.70 54.15 -12.02
C GLY A 60 11.61 54.49 -13.21
N LEU A 61 11.19 55.41 -14.08
CA LEU A 61 11.95 55.83 -15.26
C LEU A 61 12.97 56.94 -14.96
N THR A 62 12.74 57.75 -13.91
CA THR A 62 13.61 58.89 -13.57
C THR A 62 14.80 58.51 -12.67
N ASN A 63 14.76 57.38 -11.95
CA ASN A 63 15.74 57.07 -10.87
C ASN A 63 16.47 55.70 -10.93
N GLY A 64 16.51 54.95 -12.05
CA GLY A 64 17.45 53.83 -12.10
C GLY A 64 17.39 52.93 -13.34
N GLY A 65 18.56 52.40 -13.72
CA GLY A 65 18.70 51.36 -14.73
C GLY A 65 17.99 50.04 -14.37
N ARG A 66 18.19 49.00 -15.19
CA ARG A 66 17.46 47.71 -15.29
C ARG A 66 16.86 47.07 -14.01
N SER A 67 17.37 47.35 -12.80
CA SER A 67 16.82 46.87 -11.52
C SER A 67 15.68 47.72 -10.93
N ALA A 68 15.45 48.96 -11.38
CA ALA A 68 14.39 49.85 -10.85
C ALA A 68 12.99 49.56 -11.43
N HIS A 69 12.91 49.00 -12.63
CA HIS A 69 11.64 48.69 -13.31
C HIS A 69 10.79 47.66 -12.57
N ARG A 70 11.44 46.64 -11.97
CA ARG A 70 10.73 45.57 -11.26
C ARG A 70 10.20 46.06 -9.91
N SER A 71 10.99 46.86 -9.18
CA SER A 71 10.60 47.40 -7.86
C SER A 71 9.57 48.53 -7.96
N GLY A 72 9.63 49.39 -8.99
CA GLY A 72 8.66 50.46 -9.22
C GLY A 72 7.26 49.95 -9.60
N LEU A 73 7.18 48.87 -10.39
CA LEU A 73 5.92 48.20 -10.74
C LEU A 73 5.29 47.50 -9.53
N THR A 74 6.10 46.80 -8.73
CA THR A 74 5.61 46.12 -7.52
C THR A 74 5.12 47.11 -6.47
N ASN A 75 5.87 48.19 -6.20
CA ASN A 75 5.44 49.21 -5.22
C ASN A 75 4.26 50.06 -5.71
N GLY A 76 4.18 50.38 -7.01
CA GLY A 76 3.03 51.10 -7.59
C GLY A 76 1.73 50.29 -7.57
N MET A 77 1.81 48.98 -7.84
CA MET A 77 0.63 48.11 -7.83
C MET A 77 0.16 47.78 -6.41
N THR A 78 1.09 47.54 -5.48
CA THR A 78 0.77 47.28 -4.06
C THR A 78 0.19 48.52 -3.38
N ASN A 79 0.82 49.69 -3.52
CA ASN A 79 0.31 50.92 -2.88
C ASN A 79 -0.95 51.46 -3.57
N GLY A 80 -1.08 51.33 -4.89
CA GLY A 80 -2.28 51.74 -5.63
C GLY A 80 -3.51 50.90 -5.29
N LYS A 81 -3.35 49.58 -5.13
CA LYS A 81 -4.44 48.67 -4.75
C LYS A 81 -4.84 48.87 -3.28
N THR A 82 -3.87 48.99 -2.38
CA THR A 82 -4.12 49.17 -0.94
C THR A 82 -4.72 50.55 -0.65
N ASN A 83 -4.13 51.65 -1.15
CA ASN A 83 -4.66 52.99 -0.88
C ASN A 83 -5.95 53.28 -1.65
N GLY A 84 -6.12 52.72 -2.85
CA GLY A 84 -7.36 52.86 -3.64
C GLY A 84 -8.54 52.12 -3.01
N MET A 85 -8.31 50.93 -2.44
CA MET A 85 -9.36 50.15 -1.77
C MET A 85 -9.72 50.74 -0.41
N THR A 86 -8.72 51.14 0.39
CA THR A 86 -8.95 51.73 1.72
C THR A 86 -9.60 53.11 1.62
N ASN A 87 -9.08 54.03 0.80
CA ASN A 87 -9.68 55.37 0.67
C ASN A 87 -11.00 55.34 -0.12
N GLY A 88 -11.18 54.38 -1.02
CA GLY A 88 -12.42 54.18 -1.77
C GLY A 88 -13.57 53.67 -0.91
N LEU A 89 -13.30 52.68 -0.02
CA LEU A 89 -14.29 52.23 0.95
C LEU A 89 -14.57 53.31 2.00
N THR A 90 -13.54 53.93 2.58
CA THR A 90 -13.72 54.91 3.66
C THR A 90 -14.45 56.16 3.17
N ASN A 91 -14.10 56.73 2.01
CA ASN A 91 -14.83 57.89 1.48
C ASN A 91 -16.21 57.53 0.91
N GLY A 92 -16.40 56.29 0.42
CA GLY A 92 -17.70 55.79 -0.03
C GLY A 92 -18.71 55.65 1.11
N PHE A 93 -18.27 55.17 2.28
CA PHE A 93 -19.10 55.07 3.49
C PHE A 93 -19.32 56.42 4.16
N VAL A 94 -18.31 57.31 4.17
CA VAL A 94 -18.39 58.60 4.88
C VAL A 94 -19.20 59.65 4.07
N ASN A 95 -19.05 59.72 2.74
CA ASN A 95 -19.74 60.72 1.92
C ASN A 95 -20.96 60.18 1.16
N GLY A 96 -21.08 58.86 0.97
CA GLY A 96 -22.18 58.24 0.21
C GLY A 96 -23.37 57.76 1.05
N ALA A 97 -23.16 57.47 2.35
CA ALA A 97 -24.19 56.91 3.22
C ALA A 97 -24.81 57.90 4.23
N GLY A 98 -24.46 59.19 4.15
CA GLY A 98 -25.13 60.24 4.92
C GLY A 98 -24.98 60.13 6.45
N ALA A 99 -23.91 59.53 6.95
CA ALA A 99 -23.73 59.29 8.38
C ALA A 99 -23.45 60.55 9.22
N VAL A 100 -23.23 61.73 8.60
CA VAL A 100 -22.88 62.96 9.36
C VAL A 100 -23.65 64.23 9.00
N ASN A 101 -24.62 64.20 8.07
CA ASN A 101 -25.45 65.38 7.75
C ASN A 101 -26.95 65.09 7.83
N GLY A 102 -27.40 64.65 9.02
CA GLY A 102 -28.78 64.24 9.24
C GLY A 102 -29.31 64.46 10.65
N PHE A 103 -28.83 65.45 11.40
CA PHE A 103 -29.53 65.90 12.61
C PHE A 103 -30.73 66.74 12.20
N ARG A 104 -31.89 66.09 12.00
CA ARG A 104 -33.20 66.73 11.96
C ARG A 104 -34.13 65.92 12.85
N ILE A 105 -34.48 66.51 13.99
CA ILE A 105 -35.50 66.01 14.90
C ILE A 105 -36.83 66.07 14.14
N SER A 106 -37.33 64.93 13.67
CA SER A 106 -38.75 64.76 13.38
C SER A 106 -39.28 63.66 14.27
N ALA A 107 -40.27 64.01 15.10
CA ALA A 107 -41.02 63.10 15.93
C ALA A 107 -41.86 62.19 15.03
N GLY A 108 -41.26 61.09 14.60
CA GLY A 108 -41.92 59.99 13.93
C GLY A 108 -41.25 58.71 14.39
N SER A 109 -41.94 57.96 15.26
CA SER A 109 -41.47 56.69 15.79
C SER A 109 -41.20 55.69 14.66
N ARG A 110 -39.97 55.68 14.11
CA ARG A 110 -39.49 54.53 13.36
C ARG A 110 -39.22 53.42 14.36
N ARG A 111 -40.16 52.48 14.47
CA ARG A 111 -39.85 51.16 15.02
C ARG A 111 -38.73 50.58 14.16
N VAL A 112 -37.50 50.64 14.66
CA VAL A 112 -36.44 49.75 14.20
C VAL A 112 -36.89 48.36 14.63
N SER A 113 -37.36 47.58 13.66
CA SER A 113 -37.48 46.14 13.85
C SER A 113 -36.08 45.63 14.18
N ARG A 114 -35.84 45.30 15.45
CA ARG A 114 -34.79 44.35 15.80
C ARG A 114 -35.25 43.04 15.16
N GLN A 115 -34.83 42.78 13.93
CA GLN A 115 -34.83 41.41 13.45
C GLN A 115 -34.03 40.61 14.48
N PRO A 116 -34.62 39.59 15.12
CA PRO A 116 -33.86 38.72 15.99
C PRO A 116 -32.73 38.17 15.12
N ILE A 117 -31.48 38.44 15.52
CA ILE A 117 -30.35 37.75 14.90
C ILE A 117 -30.63 36.29 15.16
N ASP A 118 -30.96 35.54 14.12
CA ASP A 118 -31.21 34.12 14.23
C ASP A 118 -29.85 33.45 14.39
N VAL A 119 -29.30 33.57 15.61
CA VAL A 119 -27.95 33.13 15.97
C VAL A 119 -27.79 31.66 15.58
N ARG A 120 -28.86 30.87 15.67
CA ARG A 120 -28.90 29.47 15.22
C ARG A 120 -28.59 29.31 13.73
N LYS A 121 -29.14 30.15 12.84
CA LYS A 121 -28.84 30.12 11.40
C LYS A 121 -27.41 30.58 11.09
N LYS A 122 -26.88 31.56 11.83
CA LYS A 122 -25.47 31.98 11.69
C LYS A 122 -24.50 30.91 12.19
N MET A 123 -24.81 30.28 13.33
CA MET A 123 -24.05 29.15 13.87
C MET A 123 -24.12 27.94 12.95
N LEU A 124 -25.27 27.66 12.33
CA LEU A 124 -25.41 26.63 11.31
C LEU A 124 -24.56 26.95 10.08
N MET A 125 -24.58 28.19 9.58
CA MET A 125 -23.73 28.58 8.43
C MET A 125 -22.24 28.50 8.76
N VAL A 126 -21.83 28.89 9.96
CA VAL A 126 -20.44 28.75 10.40
C VAL A 126 -20.08 27.27 10.56
N ALA A 127 -20.94 26.45 11.16
CA ALA A 127 -20.73 25.01 11.27
C ALA A 127 -20.66 24.33 9.90
N CYS A 128 -21.53 24.69 8.95
CA CYS A 128 -21.48 24.22 7.57
C CYS A 128 -20.21 24.69 6.87
N LEU A 129 -19.77 25.93 7.08
CA LEU A 129 -18.53 26.44 6.50
C LEU A 129 -17.31 25.70 7.06
N VAL A 130 -17.26 25.45 8.37
CA VAL A 130 -16.21 24.66 9.01
C VAL A 130 -16.24 23.21 8.51
N ALA A 131 -17.42 22.60 8.40
CA ALA A 131 -17.58 21.28 7.83
C ALA A 131 -17.13 21.24 6.36
N ILE A 132 -17.46 22.25 5.56
CA ILE A 132 -16.99 22.38 4.16
C ILE A 132 -15.45 22.51 4.13
N ILE A 133 -14.86 23.34 4.99
CA ILE A 133 -13.41 23.55 5.03
C ILE A 133 -12.66 22.31 5.55
N MET A 134 -13.25 21.49 6.41
CA MET A 134 -12.64 20.23 6.85
C MET A 134 -12.88 19.08 5.86
N VAL A 135 -14.13 18.91 5.41
CA VAL A 135 -14.56 17.76 4.62
C VAL A 135 -14.17 17.88 3.16
N ILE A 136 -14.22 19.08 2.55
CA ILE A 136 -13.90 19.21 1.11
C ILE A 136 -12.43 18.94 0.82
N PRO A 137 -11.43 19.50 1.55
CA PRO A 137 -10.03 19.15 1.29
C PRO A 137 -9.77 17.67 1.47
N TYR A 138 -10.30 17.06 2.54
CA TYR A 138 -10.19 15.62 2.78
C TYR A 138 -10.81 14.80 1.64
N ALA A 139 -12.05 15.12 1.25
CA ALA A 139 -12.75 14.46 0.15
C ALA A 139 -12.05 14.66 -1.21
N LEU A 140 -11.46 15.82 -1.45
CA LEU A 140 -10.71 16.11 -2.67
C LEU A 140 -9.42 15.28 -2.74
N VAL A 141 -8.72 15.09 -1.62
CA VAL A 141 -7.52 14.27 -1.59
C VAL A 141 -7.85 12.79 -1.80
N TYR A 142 -8.92 12.27 -1.20
CA TYR A 142 -9.38 10.90 -1.49
C TYR A 142 -9.89 10.73 -2.93
N ALA A 143 -10.52 11.76 -3.51
CA ALA A 143 -10.98 11.72 -4.90
C ALA A 143 -9.82 11.84 -5.91
N PHE A 144 -8.76 12.56 -5.54
CA PHE A 144 -7.59 12.85 -6.36
C PHE A 144 -6.30 12.68 -5.53
N PRO A 145 -5.94 11.44 -5.16
CA PRO A 145 -4.73 11.19 -4.39
C PRO A 145 -3.50 11.62 -5.19
N PRO A 146 -2.42 12.04 -4.51
CA PRO A 146 -1.16 12.37 -5.15
C PRO A 146 -0.69 11.25 -6.09
N ALA A 147 -0.12 11.64 -7.23
CA ALA A 147 0.39 10.69 -8.22
C ALA A 147 1.82 10.24 -7.92
N GLU A 148 2.62 11.13 -7.32
CA GLU A 148 4.00 10.87 -6.91
C GLU A 148 4.05 10.64 -5.40
N VAL A 149 4.97 9.79 -4.97
CA VAL A 149 5.23 9.54 -3.55
C VAL A 149 6.19 10.61 -3.02
N GLU A 150 5.87 11.20 -1.88
CA GLU A 150 6.73 12.15 -1.18
C GLU A 150 7.08 11.59 0.21
N ILE A 151 8.37 11.40 0.48
CA ILE A 151 8.85 10.86 1.76
C ILE A 151 8.83 11.97 2.81
N ASP A 152 7.72 12.11 3.54
CA ASP A 152 7.45 13.19 4.49
C ASP A 152 6.68 12.78 5.77
N GLY A 153 6.27 11.51 5.88
CA GLY A 153 5.51 10.94 6.99
C GLY A 153 3.99 11.10 6.87
N TYR A 154 3.48 11.48 5.69
CA TYR A 154 2.05 11.57 5.38
C TYR A 154 1.63 10.59 4.27
N PHE A 155 1.08 9.46 4.67
CA PHE A 155 0.83 8.31 3.79
C PHE A 155 -0.35 8.40 2.79
N MET A 156 -0.83 9.60 2.49
CA MET A 156 -2.04 9.78 1.68
C MET A 156 -1.82 9.53 0.18
N ASP A 157 -0.57 9.63 -0.25
CA ASP A 157 -0.07 9.22 -1.55
C ASP A 157 -0.07 7.69 -1.75
N TRP A 158 -0.17 6.88 -0.69
CA TRP A 158 -0.26 5.41 -0.77
C TRP A 158 -1.67 4.86 -1.09
N LEU A 159 -2.72 5.69 -1.09
CA LEU A 159 -4.12 5.27 -1.32
C LEU A 159 -4.41 4.49 -2.61
N ARG A 160 -3.51 4.53 -3.60
CA ARG A 160 -3.61 3.79 -4.87
C ARG A 160 -2.56 2.70 -5.04
N ALA A 161 -1.80 2.38 -4.00
CA ALA A 161 -0.91 1.24 -4.01
C ALA A 161 -1.73 -0.05 -4.01
N THR A 162 -1.16 -1.10 -4.59
CA THR A 162 -1.50 -2.46 -4.17
C THR A 162 -0.85 -2.65 -2.80
N VAL A 163 -1.69 -2.86 -1.76
CA VAL A 163 -1.26 -3.07 -0.39
C VAL A 163 -1.52 -4.52 -0.03
N TYR A 164 -0.47 -5.20 0.41
CA TYR A 164 -0.56 -6.58 0.90
C TYR A 164 -0.72 -6.52 2.42
N GLU A 165 -1.81 -7.10 2.90
CA GLU A 165 -2.13 -7.17 4.33
C GLU A 165 -1.50 -8.42 4.94
N ASP A 166 -0.94 -8.24 6.14
CA ASP A 166 -0.27 -9.25 6.93
C ASP A 166 -1.01 -9.47 8.26
N SER A 167 -0.91 -10.67 8.81
CA SER A 167 -1.45 -11.04 10.11
C SER A 167 -0.40 -10.75 11.18
N PRO A 168 -0.56 -9.74 12.06
CA PRO A 168 0.48 -9.42 13.03
C PRO A 168 0.72 -10.57 14.01
N ASP A 169 1.92 -11.16 13.98
CA ASP A 169 2.26 -12.38 14.72
C ASP A 169 3.60 -12.33 15.48
N SER A 170 4.29 -11.18 15.51
CA SER A 170 5.52 -10.98 16.28
C SER A 170 5.26 -10.73 17.76
N GLU A 171 6.19 -11.18 18.63
CA GLU A 171 6.14 -10.88 20.07
C GLU A 171 6.26 -9.38 20.36
N SER A 172 7.00 -8.64 19.53
CA SER A 172 7.12 -7.19 19.62
C SER A 172 6.22 -6.52 18.58
N VAL A 173 5.24 -5.75 19.07
CA VAL A 173 4.29 -5.04 18.21
C VAL A 173 4.95 -4.03 17.27
N ASP A 174 6.11 -3.48 17.65
CA ASP A 174 6.82 -2.43 16.88
C ASP A 174 7.47 -2.96 15.60
N VAL A 175 7.65 -4.28 15.52
CA VAL A 175 8.15 -4.98 14.33
C VAL A 175 7.15 -6.01 13.81
N SER A 176 5.96 -6.08 14.41
CA SER A 176 4.90 -6.97 13.95
C SER A 176 4.25 -6.38 12.71
N ILE A 177 4.61 -6.86 11.53
CA ILE A 177 4.16 -6.39 10.23
C ILE A 177 2.64 -6.57 10.13
N SER A 178 1.97 -5.55 9.61
CA SER A 178 0.52 -5.59 9.35
C SER A 178 0.17 -5.28 7.89
N ALA A 179 1.02 -4.52 7.19
CA ALA A 179 0.84 -4.29 5.77
C ALA A 179 2.14 -3.81 5.12
N TYR A 180 2.26 -4.02 3.82
CA TYR A 180 3.39 -3.53 3.03
C TYR A 180 3.01 -3.29 1.58
N ALA A 181 3.74 -2.38 0.93
CA ALA A 181 3.53 -2.05 -0.47
C ALA A 181 4.81 -1.50 -1.12
N VAL A 182 4.85 -1.54 -2.44
CA VAL A 182 5.88 -0.88 -3.23
C VAL A 182 5.25 -0.01 -4.32
N LYS A 183 5.88 1.12 -4.59
CA LYS A 183 5.65 1.93 -5.78
C LYS A 183 6.96 2.18 -6.49
N ALA A 184 6.90 2.46 -7.79
CA ALA A 184 8.07 2.83 -8.58
C ALA A 184 7.70 3.88 -9.61
N ASP A 185 8.64 4.78 -9.88
CA ASP A 185 8.60 5.74 -10.97
C ASP A 185 9.97 5.88 -11.63
N VAL A 186 10.15 6.90 -12.47
CA VAL A 186 11.41 7.15 -13.19
C VAL A 186 12.57 7.60 -12.29
N ARG A 187 12.30 7.98 -11.05
CA ARG A 187 13.26 8.48 -10.04
C ARG A 187 13.74 7.35 -9.14
N GLY A 188 12.94 6.29 -8.97
CA GLY A 188 13.28 5.14 -8.16
C GLY A 188 12.05 4.41 -7.63
N SER A 189 12.26 3.64 -6.57
CA SER A 189 11.25 2.85 -5.88
C SER A 189 11.01 3.39 -4.48
N TYR A 190 9.77 3.25 -4.05
CA TYR A 190 9.28 3.67 -2.76
C TYR A 190 8.64 2.47 -2.07
N PHE A 191 8.95 2.27 -0.80
CA PHE A 191 8.41 1.17 0.00
C PHE A 191 7.61 1.71 1.16
N TYR A 192 6.52 1.02 1.48
CA TYR A 192 5.67 1.28 2.63
C TYR A 192 5.63 0.02 3.48
N ILE A 193 5.75 0.21 4.80
CA ILE A 193 5.63 -0.85 5.79
C ILE A 193 4.79 -0.29 6.94
N ALA A 194 3.81 -1.06 7.38
CA ALA A 194 3.03 -0.80 8.58
C ALA A 194 3.19 -1.94 9.58
N THR A 195 3.23 -1.59 10.86
CA THR A 195 3.30 -2.52 11.99
C THR A 195 2.15 -2.30 12.96
N ALA A 196 1.85 -3.29 13.79
CA ALA A 196 0.84 -3.19 14.86
C ALA A 196 1.18 -2.13 15.94
N GLY A 197 2.47 -1.86 16.15
CA GLY A 197 3.01 -0.97 17.18
C GLY A 197 3.44 0.40 16.67
N THR A 198 4.41 1.01 17.36
CA THR A 198 5.03 2.27 16.94
C THR A 198 6.47 2.01 16.51
N VAL A 199 6.77 2.23 15.24
CA VAL A 199 8.10 1.94 14.69
C VAL A 199 9.17 2.86 15.26
N MET A 200 10.40 2.35 15.29
CA MET A 200 11.59 3.06 15.77
C MET A 200 11.47 3.50 17.22
N SER A 201 10.64 2.85 18.03
CA SER A 201 10.54 3.15 19.46
C SER A 201 11.72 2.53 20.21
N GLY A 202 12.18 1.36 19.77
CA GLY A 202 13.21 0.60 20.46
C GLY A 202 12.74 0.08 21.82
N ALA A 203 11.56 -0.57 21.85
CA ALA A 203 11.00 -1.16 23.06
C ALA A 203 12.05 -1.98 23.84
N ASP A 204 11.93 -1.97 25.17
CA ASP A 204 12.86 -2.67 26.09
C ASP A 204 14.36 -2.35 25.92
N GLY A 205 14.67 -1.20 25.28
CA GLY A 205 16.05 -0.77 25.01
C GLY A 205 16.68 -1.47 23.80
N GLY A 206 15.86 -2.17 22.98
CA GLY A 206 16.26 -2.76 21.71
C GLY A 206 16.27 -1.74 20.56
N ALA A 207 16.56 -2.24 19.37
CA ALA A 207 16.43 -1.52 18.11
C ALA A 207 15.42 -2.21 17.20
N ASP A 208 14.65 -1.39 16.47
CA ASP A 208 13.72 -1.85 15.44
C ASP A 208 14.41 -1.74 14.07
N GLY A 209 14.44 -2.83 13.32
CA GLY A 209 15.06 -2.93 12.02
C GLY A 209 14.09 -3.40 10.96
N PHE A 210 14.16 -2.80 9.77
CA PHE A 210 13.40 -3.21 8.58
C PHE A 210 14.37 -3.43 7.43
N TYR A 211 14.32 -4.61 6.83
CA TYR A 211 15.19 -5.07 5.75
C TYR A 211 14.32 -5.47 4.57
N ILE A 212 14.46 -4.77 3.46
CA ILE A 212 13.71 -5.02 2.22
C ILE A 212 14.68 -5.67 1.24
N PHE A 213 14.47 -6.95 0.96
CA PHE A 213 15.22 -7.69 -0.04
C PHE A 213 14.52 -7.57 -1.39
N VAL A 214 15.26 -7.28 -2.43
CA VAL A 214 14.74 -7.08 -3.78
C VAL A 214 15.55 -7.93 -4.75
N ASP A 215 14.90 -8.94 -5.28
CA ASP A 215 15.29 -9.61 -6.51
C ASP A 215 14.81 -8.72 -7.66
N ARG A 216 15.74 -8.15 -8.42
CA ARG A 216 15.38 -7.12 -9.39
C ARG A 216 15.05 -7.74 -10.74
N ASP A 217 15.74 -8.79 -11.13
CA ASP A 217 15.62 -9.44 -12.43
C ASP A 217 14.66 -10.63 -12.44
N GLY A 218 14.27 -11.12 -11.27
CA GLY A 218 13.38 -12.26 -11.08
C GLY A 218 14.10 -13.61 -11.26
N ASP A 219 15.44 -13.63 -11.17
CA ASP A 219 16.26 -14.83 -11.29
C ASP A 219 16.78 -15.23 -9.89
N THR A 220 16.26 -16.32 -9.35
CA THR A 220 16.68 -16.84 -8.04
C THR A 220 18.14 -17.31 -8.02
N GLY A 221 18.76 -17.51 -9.19
CA GLY A 221 20.17 -17.89 -9.36
C GLY A 221 21.15 -16.71 -9.31
N THR A 222 20.67 -15.47 -9.16
CA THR A 222 21.50 -14.27 -8.94
C THR A 222 21.32 -13.75 -7.50
N GLY A 223 22.13 -12.82 -7.03
CA GLY A 223 21.94 -12.19 -5.71
C GLY A 223 22.12 -13.12 -4.49
N TYR A 224 21.67 -12.64 -3.33
CA TYR A 224 21.67 -13.36 -2.05
C TYR A 224 20.41 -14.22 -1.90
N LEU A 225 20.57 -15.51 -1.58
CA LEU A 225 19.45 -16.43 -1.42
C LEU A 225 18.68 -16.14 -0.12
N VAL A 226 17.44 -15.67 -0.25
CA VAL A 226 16.59 -15.34 0.91
C VAL A 226 15.12 -15.50 0.58
N ARG A 227 14.38 -16.32 1.33
CA ARG A 227 12.94 -16.58 1.09
C ARG A 227 12.59 -16.95 -0.36
N GLY A 228 13.46 -17.70 -1.03
CA GLY A 228 13.29 -18.06 -2.44
C GLY A 228 13.54 -16.91 -3.44
N LEU A 229 14.11 -15.79 -3.00
CA LEU A 229 14.60 -14.72 -3.86
C LEU A 229 16.11 -14.87 -4.08
N GLY A 230 16.53 -14.47 -5.28
CA GLY A 230 17.90 -14.07 -5.58
C GLY A 230 18.09 -12.57 -5.34
N ALA A 231 18.23 -12.14 -4.08
CA ALA A 231 18.17 -10.72 -3.75
C ALA A 231 19.42 -9.94 -4.22
N ASP A 232 19.28 -9.20 -5.32
CA ASP A 232 20.30 -8.27 -5.85
C ASP A 232 20.55 -7.07 -4.94
N HIS A 233 19.53 -6.66 -4.20
CA HIS A 233 19.54 -5.45 -3.39
C HIS A 233 18.92 -5.69 -2.02
N MET A 234 19.42 -4.96 -1.03
CA MET A 234 18.83 -4.89 0.30
C MET A 234 18.70 -3.43 0.72
N VAL A 235 17.53 -2.99 1.18
CA VAL A 235 17.36 -1.69 1.85
C VAL A 235 17.21 -1.95 3.34
N ALA A 236 18.13 -1.42 4.16
CA ALA A 236 18.13 -1.61 5.60
C ALA A 236 17.91 -0.29 6.32
N ILE A 237 16.88 -0.26 7.17
CA ILE A 237 16.55 0.84 8.07
C ILE A 237 16.62 0.31 9.50
N VAL A 238 17.33 0.99 10.39
CA VAL A 238 17.39 0.62 11.83
C VAL A 238 17.23 1.88 12.66
N GLY A 239 16.46 1.80 13.75
CA GLY A 239 16.23 2.94 14.64
C GLY A 239 15.70 2.57 16.02
N TRP A 240 15.65 3.57 16.89
CA TRP A 240 15.16 3.52 18.26
C TRP A 240 14.91 4.96 18.75
N ASP A 241 14.24 5.17 19.89
CA ASP A 241 13.97 6.49 20.48
C ASP A 241 13.28 7.51 19.53
N GLY A 242 12.51 7.02 18.57
CA GLY A 242 11.86 7.82 17.54
C GLY A 242 12.83 8.44 16.53
N VAL A 243 14.01 7.84 16.34
CA VAL A 243 15.00 8.27 15.33
C VAL A 243 15.47 7.11 14.46
N THR A 244 15.77 7.42 13.19
CA THR A 244 16.48 6.51 12.29
C THR A 244 17.98 6.61 12.54
N ALA A 245 18.59 5.51 12.98
CA ALA A 245 20.03 5.41 13.23
C ALA A 245 20.81 4.93 12.00
N LEU A 246 20.20 4.06 11.18
CA LEU A 246 20.74 3.58 9.92
C LEU A 246 19.66 3.69 8.84
N ALA A 247 20.06 4.17 7.66
CA ALA A 247 19.31 4.06 6.42
C ALA A 247 20.30 3.85 5.29
N ALA A 248 20.26 2.68 4.66
CA ALA A 248 21.20 2.33 3.59
C ALA A 248 20.57 1.36 2.57
N THR A 249 20.86 1.59 1.30
CA THR A 249 20.63 0.64 0.21
C THR A 249 21.94 -0.07 -0.10
N TYR A 250 21.90 -1.38 -0.23
CA TYR A 250 23.01 -2.27 -0.54
C TYR A 250 22.79 -2.93 -1.91
N ILE A 251 23.88 -3.29 -2.56
CA ILE A 251 23.91 -4.12 -3.77
C ILE A 251 24.73 -5.37 -3.47
N PHE A 252 24.27 -6.52 -3.94
CA PHE A 252 24.97 -7.78 -3.78
C PHE A 252 26.12 -7.91 -4.79
N ASP A 253 27.30 -8.31 -4.32
CA ASP A 253 28.41 -8.69 -5.18
C ASP A 253 28.12 -10.03 -5.85
N SER A 254 27.90 -10.02 -7.17
CA SER A 254 27.60 -11.23 -7.95
C SER A 254 28.77 -12.22 -8.04
N SER A 255 29.95 -11.88 -7.51
CA SER A 255 31.07 -12.81 -7.35
C SER A 255 31.08 -13.53 -6.00
N ALA A 256 30.27 -13.08 -5.03
CA ALA A 256 30.07 -13.75 -3.76
C ALA A 256 29.19 -15.00 -3.91
N SER A 257 29.30 -15.93 -2.95
CA SER A 257 28.39 -17.07 -2.86
C SER A 257 27.00 -16.57 -2.43
N GLN A 258 25.91 -17.14 -2.96
CA GLN A 258 24.55 -16.64 -2.69
C GLN A 258 24.14 -16.74 -1.21
N ASP A 259 24.82 -17.57 -0.41
CA ASP A 259 24.62 -17.70 1.04
C ASP A 259 25.52 -16.76 1.87
N ASP A 260 26.41 -16.00 1.23
CA ASP A 260 27.31 -15.06 1.89
C ASP A 260 26.65 -13.69 2.10
N TYR A 261 26.05 -13.50 3.26
CA TYR A 261 25.46 -12.22 3.65
C TYR A 261 26.45 -11.04 3.58
N ALA A 262 27.75 -11.30 3.73
CA ALA A 262 28.77 -10.25 3.63
C ALA A 262 29.00 -9.75 2.19
N GLY A 263 28.40 -10.39 1.19
CA GLY A 263 28.39 -9.94 -0.20
C GLY A 263 27.61 -8.64 -0.44
N PHE A 264 26.80 -8.18 0.52
CA PHE A 264 26.11 -6.89 0.41
C PHE A 264 27.05 -5.70 0.66
N GLU A 265 27.23 -4.87 -0.37
CA GLU A 265 27.99 -3.63 -0.30
C GLU A 265 27.08 -2.40 -0.32
N ARG A 266 27.33 -1.43 0.56
CA ARG A 266 26.52 -0.21 0.64
C ARG A 266 26.66 0.59 -0.66
N SER A 267 25.52 0.90 -1.28
CA SER A 267 25.43 1.59 -2.56
C SER A 267 24.97 3.05 -2.41
N SER A 268 23.91 3.30 -1.63
CA SER A 268 23.31 4.63 -1.48
C SER A 268 22.53 4.80 -0.18
N ASP A 269 22.04 6.00 0.07
CA ASP A 269 21.28 6.35 1.27
C ASP A 269 19.83 6.68 0.87
N PRO A 270 18.84 5.86 1.28
CA PRO A 270 17.44 6.14 1.00
C PRO A 270 16.92 7.27 1.90
N LEU A 271 15.86 7.93 1.45
CA LEU A 271 15.04 8.80 2.30
C LEU A 271 14.13 7.93 3.16
N VAL A 272 13.92 8.31 4.41
CA VAL A 272 13.04 7.60 5.36
C VAL A 272 12.19 8.62 6.09
N ALA A 273 10.89 8.35 6.19
CA ALA A 273 9.99 9.04 7.08
C ALA A 273 9.06 8.01 7.75
N PHE A 274 8.63 8.28 8.97
CA PHE A 274 7.75 7.39 9.70
C PHE A 274 6.88 8.16 10.68
N LYS A 275 5.73 7.59 11.02
CA LYS A 275 4.78 8.17 11.97
C LYS A 275 3.87 7.08 12.53
N GLY A 276 3.90 6.89 13.84
CA GLY A 276 3.15 5.80 14.46
C GLY A 276 3.73 4.46 14.03
N GLY A 277 2.89 3.55 13.56
CA GLY A 277 3.30 2.23 13.06
C GLY A 277 3.69 2.20 11.58
N GLU A 278 3.69 3.34 10.88
CA GLU A 278 3.87 3.40 9.44
C GLU A 278 5.25 4.00 9.08
N VAL A 279 5.92 3.39 8.10
CA VAL A 279 7.22 3.79 7.56
C VAL A 279 7.12 3.90 6.05
N GLU A 280 7.73 4.93 5.47
CA GLU A 280 7.94 5.07 4.04
C GLU A 280 9.40 5.34 3.71
N ILE A 281 9.86 4.71 2.64
CA ILE A 281 11.27 4.67 2.25
C ILE A 281 11.35 4.99 0.76
N GLY A 282 12.19 5.95 0.37
CA GLY A 282 12.44 6.29 -1.04
C GLY A 282 13.89 6.03 -1.42
N THR A 283 14.13 5.20 -2.43
CA THR A 283 15.47 4.84 -2.91
C THR A 283 15.61 5.07 -4.42
N SER A 284 16.85 5.22 -4.90
CA SER A 284 17.15 5.33 -6.33
C SER A 284 17.15 3.98 -7.05
N LEU A 285 17.03 2.86 -6.32
CA LEU A 285 16.79 1.54 -6.92
C LEU A 285 15.50 1.58 -7.73
N ILE A 286 15.55 1.06 -8.96
CA ILE A 286 14.37 0.97 -9.84
C ILE A 286 13.95 -0.50 -9.92
N THR A 287 12.80 -0.80 -9.32
CA THR A 287 12.08 -2.07 -9.48
C THR A 287 11.25 -2.07 -10.76
N GLY A 288 11.02 -3.26 -11.31
CA GLY A 288 10.24 -3.47 -12.53
C GLY A 288 9.18 -4.57 -12.36
N PRO A 289 8.48 -4.94 -13.45
CA PRO A 289 7.43 -5.95 -13.43
C PRO A 289 7.91 -7.38 -13.10
N THR A 290 9.21 -7.65 -13.22
CA THR A 290 9.85 -8.92 -12.88
C THR A 290 10.45 -8.91 -11.49
N SER A 291 10.48 -7.76 -10.81
CA SER A 291 11.12 -7.67 -9.51
C SER A 291 10.22 -8.28 -8.43
N THR A 292 10.84 -9.04 -7.54
CA THR A 292 10.20 -9.71 -6.41
C THR A 292 10.81 -9.18 -5.11
N ILE A 293 9.98 -8.95 -4.11
CA ILE A 293 10.37 -8.25 -2.89
C ILE A 293 9.93 -9.05 -1.67
N ALA A 294 10.78 -9.08 -0.64
CA ALA A 294 10.46 -9.60 0.69
C ALA A 294 10.83 -8.56 1.76
N VAL A 295 10.04 -8.46 2.83
CA VAL A 295 10.34 -7.59 3.98
C VAL A 295 10.62 -8.46 5.20
N CYS A 296 11.68 -8.12 5.93
CA CYS A 296 11.97 -8.65 7.25
C CYS A 296 11.98 -7.50 8.25
N ALA A 297 11.19 -7.60 9.30
CA ALA A 297 11.24 -6.74 10.46
C ALA A 297 11.89 -7.48 11.64
N ARG A 298 12.79 -6.81 12.35
CA ARG A 298 13.59 -7.41 13.43
C ARG A 298 13.60 -6.51 14.65
N HIS A 299 13.39 -7.10 15.81
CA HIS A 299 13.62 -6.45 17.10
C HIS A 299 14.70 -7.21 17.88
N THR A 300 15.36 -6.53 18.81
CA THR A 300 16.41 -7.14 19.61
C THR A 300 15.84 -8.27 20.49
N ASN A 301 16.39 -9.48 20.38
CA ASN A 301 15.96 -10.68 21.12
C ASN A 301 14.53 -11.18 20.84
N VAL A 302 13.91 -10.76 19.74
CA VAL A 302 12.63 -11.31 19.27
C VAL A 302 12.87 -11.98 17.91
N SER A 303 12.10 -13.00 17.60
CA SER A 303 12.11 -13.63 16.28
C SER A 303 11.78 -12.63 15.18
N ASP A 304 12.39 -12.84 14.02
CA ASP A 304 12.14 -12.02 12.84
C ASP A 304 10.68 -12.19 12.39
N ASP A 305 10.05 -11.08 12.05
CA ASP A 305 8.76 -11.07 11.36
C ASP A 305 9.01 -10.85 9.88
N TRP A 306 8.46 -11.72 9.04
CA TRP A 306 8.64 -11.67 7.60
C TRP A 306 7.30 -11.42 6.94
N SER A 307 7.31 -10.60 5.89
CA SER A 307 6.16 -10.48 4.98
C SER A 307 5.62 -11.86 4.61
N GLU A 308 4.34 -12.11 4.89
CA GLU A 308 3.66 -13.40 4.66
C GLU A 308 3.81 -13.90 3.21
N VAL A 309 3.91 -12.97 2.26
CA VAL A 309 4.16 -13.23 0.84
C VAL A 309 5.35 -12.42 0.33
N ASN A 310 6.11 -13.03 -0.58
CA ASN A 310 6.93 -12.26 -1.52
C ASN A 310 5.97 -11.51 -2.47
N PHE A 311 6.28 -10.28 -2.83
CA PHE A 311 5.36 -9.42 -3.56
C PHE A 311 6.04 -8.58 -4.64
N ALA A 312 5.23 -8.01 -5.53
CA ALA A 312 5.68 -7.14 -6.61
C ALA A 312 4.96 -5.77 -6.54
N TYR A 313 5.20 -4.92 -7.55
CA TYR A 313 4.51 -3.62 -7.67
C TYR A 313 2.98 -3.74 -7.72
N SER A 314 2.47 -4.83 -8.29
CA SER A 314 1.04 -5.12 -8.34
C SER A 314 0.82 -6.57 -8.75
N GLY A 315 -0.30 -7.13 -8.33
CA GLY A 315 -0.77 -8.43 -8.79
C GLY A 315 -0.82 -9.46 -7.66
N PRO A 316 -1.26 -10.69 -7.97
CA PRO A 316 -1.42 -11.74 -6.97
C PRO A 316 -0.10 -12.11 -6.32
N ALA A 317 -0.15 -12.33 -5.02
CA ALA A 317 0.96 -12.85 -4.24
C ALA A 317 0.47 -14.02 -3.40
N VAL A 318 1.10 -15.18 -3.52
CA VAL A 318 0.62 -16.43 -2.95
C VAL A 318 1.53 -16.89 -1.83
N ARG A 319 0.96 -17.04 -0.64
CA ARG A 319 1.60 -17.72 0.48
C ARG A 319 1.37 -19.21 0.34
N VAL A 320 2.43 -19.98 0.44
CA VAL A 320 2.38 -21.43 0.43
C VAL A 320 3.00 -21.93 1.73
N ILE A 321 2.25 -22.76 2.45
CA ILE A 321 2.76 -23.49 3.60
C ILE A 321 2.82 -24.97 3.22
N GLN A 322 4.00 -25.54 3.32
CA GLN A 322 4.28 -26.93 2.98
C GLN A 322 4.51 -27.73 4.26
N TYR A 323 3.61 -28.67 4.56
CA TYR A 323 3.73 -29.57 5.71
C TYR A 323 4.21 -30.94 5.25
N PHE A 324 5.41 -31.32 5.70
CA PHE A 324 5.93 -32.67 5.50
C PHE A 324 5.28 -33.63 6.48
N GLU A 325 4.51 -34.59 5.96
CA GLU A 325 3.64 -35.47 6.75
C GLU A 325 3.75 -36.93 6.31
N ALA A 326 4.86 -37.31 5.67
CA ALA A 326 5.06 -38.70 5.26
C ALA A 326 5.14 -39.62 6.49
N PRO A 327 4.66 -40.87 6.40
CA PRO A 327 4.93 -41.87 7.43
C PRO A 327 6.41 -42.25 7.42
N GLU A 328 6.99 -42.68 8.55
CA GLU A 328 8.38 -43.12 8.58
C GLU A 328 8.61 -44.42 7.77
N VAL A 329 7.59 -45.29 7.73
CA VAL A 329 7.53 -46.47 6.85
C VAL A 329 6.13 -46.57 6.29
N THR A 330 6.01 -46.64 4.97
CA THR A 330 4.74 -46.89 4.27
C THR A 330 4.63 -48.33 3.80
N THR A 331 3.41 -48.89 3.78
CA THR A 331 3.16 -50.12 3.02
C THR A 331 3.13 -49.88 1.51
N GLY A 332 2.96 -48.62 1.08
CA GLY A 332 3.43 -48.09 -0.21
C GLY A 332 2.69 -48.50 -1.49
N TYR A 333 1.69 -49.38 -1.42
CA TYR A 333 1.13 -49.93 -2.66
C TYR A 333 0.11 -49.03 -3.37
N THR A 334 -0.56 -48.08 -2.68
CA THR A 334 -1.44 -47.06 -3.28
C THR A 334 -1.64 -45.85 -2.37
N ASP A 335 -1.57 -44.64 -2.92
CA ASP A 335 -2.11 -43.38 -2.39
C ASP A 335 -1.64 -43.04 -0.97
N GLU A 336 -0.34 -43.16 -0.69
CA GLU A 336 0.20 -42.80 0.62
C GLU A 336 0.37 -41.28 0.73
N HIS A 337 -0.04 -40.70 1.86
CA HIS A 337 0.02 -39.25 2.08
C HIS A 337 1.44 -38.79 2.39
N MET A 338 1.96 -37.84 1.61
CA MET A 338 3.34 -37.37 1.75
C MET A 338 3.43 -35.92 2.22
N LEU A 339 2.55 -35.07 1.68
CA LEU A 339 2.67 -33.62 1.81
C LEU A 339 1.29 -32.96 1.85
N THR A 340 1.10 -32.01 2.77
CA THR A 340 -0.04 -31.08 2.71
C THR A 340 0.45 -29.70 2.29
N LEU A 341 -0.25 -29.07 1.35
CA LEU A 341 -0.02 -27.68 0.94
C LEU A 341 -1.21 -26.81 1.37
N GLU A 342 -0.93 -25.72 2.07
CA GLU A 342 -1.90 -24.64 2.30
C GLU A 342 -1.52 -23.43 1.45
N LEU A 343 -2.43 -23.00 0.59
CA LEU A 343 -2.23 -21.87 -0.31
C LEU A 343 -3.20 -20.75 0.01
N ILE A 344 -2.69 -19.52 0.08
CA ILE A 344 -3.48 -18.32 0.35
C ILE A 344 -3.02 -17.24 -0.63
N SER A 345 -3.94 -16.72 -1.46
CA SER A 345 -3.65 -15.54 -2.28
C SER A 345 -3.84 -14.27 -1.47
N LYS A 346 -3.03 -13.26 -1.75
CA LYS A 346 -3.11 -11.90 -1.20
C LYS A 346 -3.38 -10.90 -2.32
N ASP A 347 -4.06 -9.80 -1.96
CA ASP A 347 -4.53 -8.72 -2.85
C ASP A 347 -5.58 -9.13 -3.90
N SER A 348 -5.25 -10.08 -4.77
CA SER A 348 -6.06 -10.46 -5.93
C SER A 348 -6.13 -11.97 -6.16
N SER A 349 -7.18 -12.43 -6.83
CA SER A 349 -7.36 -13.85 -7.15
C SER A 349 -6.40 -14.30 -8.25
N VAL A 350 -5.97 -15.56 -8.22
CA VAL A 350 -5.17 -16.19 -9.28
C VAL A 350 -5.62 -17.64 -9.52
N GLU A 351 -5.50 -18.11 -10.76
CA GLU A 351 -5.75 -19.51 -11.12
C GLU A 351 -4.43 -20.30 -11.06
N LEU A 352 -4.41 -21.34 -10.22
CA LEU A 352 -3.34 -22.33 -10.15
C LEU A 352 -3.66 -23.46 -11.12
N GLU A 353 -2.81 -23.68 -12.10
CA GLU A 353 -2.98 -24.65 -13.18
C GLU A 353 -2.28 -25.99 -12.89
N GLY A 354 -1.30 -26.00 -11.99
CA GLY A 354 -0.55 -27.19 -11.64
C GLY A 354 0.55 -26.95 -10.61
N LEU A 355 1.25 -28.01 -10.26
CA LEU A 355 2.37 -28.01 -9.32
C LEU A 355 3.59 -28.71 -9.94
N ARG A 356 4.77 -28.32 -9.49
CA ARG A 356 6.04 -28.97 -9.79
C ARG A 356 6.74 -29.39 -8.52
N PHE A 357 7.23 -30.61 -8.51
CA PHE A 357 7.91 -31.23 -7.38
C PHE A 357 9.29 -31.74 -7.77
N GLU A 358 10.21 -31.59 -6.84
CA GLU A 358 11.46 -32.34 -6.82
C GLU A 358 11.29 -33.59 -5.95
N PHE A 359 11.77 -34.72 -6.47
CA PHE A 359 11.74 -35.99 -5.77
C PHE A 359 13.10 -36.24 -5.10
N GLU A 360 13.05 -36.66 -3.85
CA GLU A 360 14.20 -37.03 -3.03
C GLU A 360 14.19 -38.54 -2.75
N GLY A 361 15.36 -39.10 -2.44
CA GLY A 361 15.51 -40.51 -2.08
C GLY A 361 15.89 -41.42 -3.26
N THR A 362 15.65 -42.72 -3.08
CA THR A 362 16.09 -43.77 -4.01
C THR A 362 14.94 -44.45 -4.75
N ALA A 363 13.70 -44.29 -4.27
CA ALA A 363 12.53 -44.82 -4.95
C ALA A 363 12.05 -43.87 -6.05
N THR A 364 11.35 -44.43 -7.04
CA THR A 364 10.62 -43.65 -8.04
C THR A 364 9.13 -43.96 -7.88
N PRO A 365 8.26 -42.94 -7.71
CA PRO A 365 6.84 -43.17 -7.57
C PRO A 365 6.26 -43.64 -8.91
N THR A 366 5.30 -44.56 -8.85
CA THR A 366 4.53 -44.97 -10.04
C THR A 366 3.47 -43.94 -10.40
N GLU A 367 3.00 -43.19 -9.41
CA GLU A 367 1.96 -42.18 -9.53
C GLU A 367 2.06 -41.21 -8.35
N VAL A 368 1.83 -39.94 -8.61
CA VAL A 368 1.65 -38.87 -7.64
C VAL A 368 0.28 -38.27 -7.91
N ASP A 369 -0.51 -38.14 -6.86
CA ASP A 369 -1.89 -37.65 -6.93
C ASP A 369 -2.05 -36.41 -6.06
N ILE A 370 -2.82 -35.45 -6.56
CA ILE A 370 -3.13 -34.19 -5.87
C ILE A 370 -4.62 -34.16 -5.60
N LEU A 371 -4.99 -34.09 -4.33
CA LEU A 371 -6.37 -34.08 -3.87
C LEU A 371 -6.71 -32.71 -3.27
N ARG A 372 -7.92 -32.22 -3.57
CA ARG A 372 -8.56 -31.13 -2.82
C ARG A 372 -9.69 -31.73 -1.99
N GLY A 373 -9.44 -31.93 -0.69
CA GLY A 373 -10.33 -32.71 0.17
C GLY A 373 -10.35 -34.18 -0.25
N TYR A 374 -11.40 -34.62 -0.96
CA TYR A 374 -11.51 -35.98 -1.50
C TYR A 374 -11.54 -36.02 -3.03
N GLU A 375 -11.46 -34.87 -3.68
CA GLU A 375 -11.50 -34.76 -5.14
C GLU A 375 -10.08 -34.85 -5.70
N LEU A 376 -9.84 -35.82 -6.58
CA LEU A 376 -8.61 -35.90 -7.37
C LEU A 376 -8.62 -34.79 -8.42
N ILE A 377 -7.67 -33.87 -8.32
CA ILE A 377 -7.59 -32.72 -9.23
C ILE A 377 -6.39 -32.80 -10.18
N GLY A 378 -5.34 -33.55 -9.85
CA GLY A 378 -4.17 -33.74 -10.70
C GLY A 378 -3.50 -35.09 -10.41
N SER A 379 -2.92 -35.70 -11.43
CA SER A 379 -2.23 -36.99 -11.31
C SER A 379 -1.13 -37.09 -12.37
N GLY A 380 0.00 -37.72 -12.02
CA GLY A 380 1.12 -37.89 -12.93
C GLY A 380 2.22 -38.80 -12.38
N GLN A 381 3.16 -39.19 -13.25
CA GLN A 381 4.32 -40.03 -12.85
C GLN A 381 5.61 -39.23 -12.68
N GLY A 382 5.60 -37.94 -13.04
CA GLY A 382 6.75 -37.04 -12.97
C GLY A 382 6.53 -35.91 -11.97
N GLY A 383 7.53 -35.05 -11.81
CA GLY A 383 7.46 -33.91 -10.90
C GLY A 383 6.46 -32.83 -11.29
N GLU A 384 6.16 -32.67 -12.59
CA GLU A 384 5.18 -31.69 -13.08
C GLU A 384 3.79 -32.31 -13.23
N LEU A 385 2.82 -31.78 -12.48
CA LEU A 385 1.43 -32.23 -12.47
C LEU A 385 0.49 -31.06 -12.79
N LEU A 386 -0.23 -31.16 -13.91
CA LEU A 386 -1.28 -30.21 -14.26
C LEU A 386 -2.62 -30.64 -13.66
N PHE A 387 -3.41 -29.67 -13.26
CA PHE A 387 -4.76 -29.91 -12.79
C PHE A 387 -5.73 -30.13 -13.94
N THR A 388 -6.75 -30.94 -13.68
CA THR A 388 -7.84 -31.23 -14.61
C THR A 388 -8.63 -29.96 -14.94
N GLU A 389 -8.84 -29.11 -13.93
CA GLU A 389 -9.34 -27.74 -14.06
C GLU A 389 -8.52 -26.82 -13.16
N PRO A 390 -8.22 -25.57 -13.58
CA PRO A 390 -7.49 -24.64 -12.73
C PRO A 390 -8.18 -24.40 -11.38
N VAL A 391 -7.40 -24.42 -10.32
CA VAL A 391 -7.87 -24.13 -8.96
C VAL A 391 -7.77 -22.62 -8.73
N ARG A 392 -8.91 -21.97 -8.56
CA ARG A 392 -8.96 -20.55 -8.23
C ARG A 392 -8.59 -20.33 -6.76
N LEU A 393 -7.59 -19.51 -6.51
CA LEU A 393 -7.21 -18.98 -5.21
C LEU A 393 -7.82 -17.58 -5.06
N ASP A 394 -8.78 -17.42 -4.15
CA ASP A 394 -9.35 -16.11 -3.82
C ASP A 394 -8.61 -15.47 -2.64
N PRO A 395 -8.56 -14.11 -2.57
CA PRO A 395 -7.84 -13.41 -1.50
C PRO A 395 -8.27 -13.85 -0.10
N ASP A 396 -7.27 -14.14 0.74
CA ASP A 396 -7.43 -14.54 2.15
C ASP A 396 -8.25 -15.82 2.38
N GLU A 397 -8.53 -16.61 1.33
CA GLU A 397 -9.11 -17.94 1.44
C GLU A 397 -8.03 -19.02 1.44
N VAL A 398 -8.08 -19.92 2.42
CA VAL A 398 -7.16 -21.06 2.50
C VAL A 398 -7.63 -22.19 1.59
N VAL A 399 -6.80 -22.54 0.62
CA VAL A 399 -6.94 -23.76 -0.18
C VAL A 399 -5.96 -24.81 0.32
N ARG A 400 -6.48 -25.98 0.71
CA ARG A 400 -5.67 -27.13 1.14
C ARG A 400 -5.61 -28.19 0.07
N LEU A 401 -4.40 -28.63 -0.28
CA LEU A 401 -4.13 -29.72 -1.19
C LEU A 401 -3.34 -30.81 -0.46
N SER A 402 -3.72 -32.07 -0.68
CA SER A 402 -2.98 -33.24 -0.21
C SER A 402 -2.25 -33.86 -1.39
N VAL A 403 -0.97 -34.19 -1.22
CA VAL A 403 -0.13 -34.86 -2.22
C VAL A 403 0.14 -36.28 -1.75
N LEU A 404 -0.26 -37.23 -2.58
CA LEU A 404 -0.17 -38.65 -2.32
C LEU A 404 0.78 -39.29 -3.33
N ALA A 405 1.49 -40.34 -2.94
CA ALA A 405 2.39 -41.07 -3.81
C ALA A 405 2.17 -42.60 -3.70
N SER A 406 2.30 -43.26 -4.83
CA SER A 406 2.19 -44.72 -4.99
C SER A 406 3.51 -45.30 -5.51
N PHE A 407 3.84 -46.53 -5.14
CA PHE A 407 5.09 -47.20 -5.53
C PHE A 407 4.86 -48.59 -6.10
N GLU A 408 5.83 -49.06 -6.90
CA GLU A 408 5.78 -50.40 -7.48
C GLU A 408 6.11 -51.48 -6.45
N ASP A 409 5.55 -52.68 -6.63
CA ASP A 409 6.02 -53.88 -5.96
C ASP A 409 7.53 -54.07 -6.21
N GLY A 410 8.31 -54.14 -5.13
CA GLY A 410 9.77 -54.31 -5.19
C GLY A 410 10.59 -53.06 -4.85
N SER A 411 9.95 -51.94 -4.50
CA SER A 411 10.61 -50.76 -3.92
C SER A 411 10.96 -50.92 -2.43
N ASP A 412 10.89 -52.13 -1.87
CA ASP A 412 11.19 -52.39 -0.46
C ASP A 412 12.54 -51.80 -0.05
N THR A 413 12.60 -51.18 1.12
CA THR A 413 13.77 -50.51 1.71
C THR A 413 14.29 -49.27 0.98
N GLN A 414 13.70 -48.90 -0.16
CA GLN A 414 14.00 -47.62 -0.80
C GLN A 414 13.34 -46.48 -0.02
N SER A 415 13.99 -45.31 -0.04
CA SER A 415 13.49 -44.08 0.56
C SER A 415 12.85 -43.17 -0.48
N PHE A 416 11.85 -42.39 -0.06
CA PHE A 416 11.21 -41.40 -0.91
C PHE A 416 10.75 -40.19 -0.11
N GLY A 417 10.86 -39.02 -0.74
CA GLY A 417 10.16 -37.82 -0.33
C GLY A 417 9.98 -36.89 -1.52
N LEU A 418 9.21 -35.83 -1.32
CA LEU A 418 8.96 -34.83 -2.34
C LEU A 418 8.75 -33.47 -1.70
N HIS A 419 9.13 -32.42 -2.42
CA HIS A 419 8.85 -31.03 -2.06
C HIS A 419 8.59 -30.21 -3.32
N LEU A 420 7.94 -29.07 -3.18
CA LEU A 420 7.76 -28.13 -4.30
C LEU A 420 9.12 -27.68 -4.84
N GLU A 421 9.25 -27.63 -6.18
CA GLU A 421 10.46 -27.14 -6.85
C GLU A 421 10.78 -25.70 -6.40
N GLU A 422 12.04 -25.42 -6.09
CA GLU A 422 12.46 -24.13 -5.55
C GLU A 422 12.31 -23.03 -6.63
N GLY A 423 11.55 -21.98 -6.32
CA GLY A 423 11.33 -20.85 -7.23
C GLY A 423 10.29 -21.06 -8.34
N ASP A 424 9.95 -22.31 -8.72
CA ASP A 424 9.00 -22.59 -9.83
C ASP A 424 8.01 -23.74 -9.52
N GLY A 425 7.81 -24.08 -8.24
CA GLY A 425 6.91 -25.16 -7.81
C GLY A 425 5.43 -24.97 -8.12
N LEU A 426 4.97 -23.77 -8.49
CA LEU A 426 3.56 -23.46 -8.74
C LEU A 426 3.38 -22.91 -10.15
N VAL A 427 2.46 -23.52 -10.91
CA VAL A 427 2.14 -23.09 -12.28
C VAL A 427 0.86 -22.27 -12.27
N PHE A 428 0.95 -20.97 -12.56
CA PHE A 428 -0.21 -20.06 -12.57
C PHE A 428 -0.63 -19.65 -13.98
N GLY A 429 -1.93 -19.38 -14.17
CA GLY A 429 -2.46 -18.84 -15.42
C GLY A 429 -2.17 -17.34 -15.65
N ALA A 430 -1.59 -16.67 -14.65
CA ALA A 430 -1.13 -15.29 -14.71
C ALA A 430 0.10 -15.10 -13.82
N ASN A 431 0.88 -14.03 -14.03
CA ASN A 431 2.02 -13.72 -13.18
C ASN A 431 1.57 -13.53 -11.72
N ALA A 432 2.13 -14.34 -10.83
CA ALA A 432 1.98 -14.23 -9.40
C ALA A 432 3.34 -14.37 -8.74
N THR A 433 3.49 -13.72 -7.59
CA THR A 433 4.67 -13.88 -6.73
C THR A 433 4.38 -14.93 -5.67
N VAL A 434 5.40 -15.64 -5.19
CA VAL A 434 5.23 -16.78 -4.27
C VAL A 434 6.23 -16.68 -3.13
N ALA A 435 5.77 -16.97 -1.91
CA ALA A 435 6.62 -17.35 -0.80
C ALA A 435 6.22 -18.73 -0.28
N VAL A 436 7.19 -19.64 -0.21
CA VAL A 436 7.01 -20.96 0.37
C VAL A 436 7.63 -20.99 1.76
N THR A 437 6.89 -21.49 2.75
CA THR A 437 7.40 -21.80 4.09
C THR A 437 7.13 -23.27 4.37
N SER A 438 8.14 -23.99 4.85
CA SER A 438 8.03 -25.43 5.08
C SER A 438 8.08 -25.74 6.56
N TYR A 439 7.18 -26.61 7.02
CA TYR A 439 7.15 -27.17 8.36
C TYR A 439 7.34 -28.67 8.29
N GLN A 440 8.13 -29.20 9.22
CA GLN A 440 8.36 -30.62 9.36
C GLN A 440 7.70 -31.12 10.64
N ASP A 441 6.39 -31.33 10.57
CA ASP A 441 5.61 -31.90 11.69
C ASP A 441 5.72 -33.44 11.70
N GLY A 442 5.84 -34.06 10.53
CA GLY A 442 6.04 -35.50 10.34
C GLY A 442 7.41 -35.84 9.75
N ALA A 443 7.54 -37.07 9.21
CA ALA A 443 8.75 -37.43 8.50
C ALA A 443 8.78 -36.69 7.15
N ARG A 444 9.95 -36.14 6.81
CA ARG A 444 10.20 -35.58 5.47
C ARG A 444 10.32 -36.66 4.40
N MET A 445 10.80 -37.83 4.79
CA MET A 445 11.09 -38.97 3.94
C MET A 445 10.48 -40.24 4.54
N THR A 446 10.05 -41.16 3.70
CA THR A 446 9.51 -42.47 4.08
C THR A 446 10.37 -43.60 3.54
N TYR A 447 10.44 -44.73 4.25
CA TYR A 447 10.86 -46.01 3.66
C TYR A 447 9.67 -46.79 3.14
N ILE A 448 9.84 -47.44 1.99
CA ILE A 448 8.79 -48.26 1.37
C ILE A 448 8.92 -49.70 1.87
N GLY A 449 7.81 -50.28 2.35
CA GLY A 449 7.69 -51.66 2.84
C GLY A 449 8.32 -51.88 4.22
N ALA A 450 9.61 -51.55 4.37
CA ALA A 450 10.37 -51.67 5.61
C ALA A 450 11.62 -50.79 5.57
N ALA A 451 12.14 -50.41 6.75
CA ALA A 451 13.46 -49.79 6.86
C ALA A 451 14.59 -50.76 6.46
N PRO A 452 15.71 -50.28 5.89
CA PRO A 452 16.88 -51.10 5.60
C PRO A 452 17.49 -51.71 6.87
N SER A 453 18.16 -52.85 6.74
CA SER A 453 18.84 -53.53 7.86
C SER A 453 20.15 -52.87 8.28
N THR A 454 20.66 -51.96 7.46
CA THR A 454 21.85 -51.14 7.69
C THR A 454 21.41 -49.69 7.68
N LEU A 455 22.08 -48.85 8.48
CA LEU A 455 21.76 -47.43 8.49
C LEU A 455 22.13 -46.77 7.16
N GLU A 456 21.24 -45.93 6.68
CA GLU A 456 21.44 -45.07 5.52
C GLU A 456 21.34 -43.60 5.92
N VAL A 457 21.95 -42.72 5.12
CA VAL A 457 21.90 -41.26 5.33
C VAL A 457 21.16 -40.68 4.15
N ASP A 458 19.84 -40.77 4.20
CA ASP A 458 18.92 -40.42 3.10
C ASP A 458 17.73 -39.56 3.56
N GLY A 459 17.71 -39.19 4.85
CA GLY A 459 16.68 -38.35 5.45
C GLY A 459 15.46 -39.12 5.97
N ALA A 460 15.32 -40.42 5.66
CA ALA A 460 14.37 -41.29 6.33
C ALA A 460 15.02 -41.80 7.65
N PHE A 461 14.21 -41.96 8.70
CA PHE A 461 14.73 -42.21 10.05
C PHE A 461 14.30 -43.55 10.67
N ALA A 462 13.49 -44.36 9.99
CA ALA A 462 12.95 -45.58 10.58
C ALA A 462 14.03 -46.66 10.87
N ASP A 463 15.17 -46.58 10.20
CA ASP A 463 16.36 -47.42 10.43
C ASP A 463 17.11 -47.03 11.73
N TRP A 464 17.01 -45.77 12.17
CA TRP A 464 17.59 -45.29 13.43
C TRP A 464 16.80 -45.70 14.67
N GLN A 465 15.50 -46.02 14.53
CA GLN A 465 14.59 -46.29 15.66
C GLN A 465 14.96 -47.53 16.49
N TYR A 466 15.75 -48.44 15.91
CA TYR A 466 16.19 -49.66 16.60
C TYR A 466 17.46 -49.47 17.43
N LEU A 467 18.09 -48.29 17.36
CA LEU A 467 19.27 -47.98 18.15
C LEU A 467 18.89 -47.60 19.57
N PHE A 468 19.83 -47.84 20.49
CA PHE A 468 19.72 -47.32 21.85
C PHE A 468 20.10 -45.84 21.84
N MET A 469 19.12 -44.97 22.07
CA MET A 469 19.31 -43.53 22.21
C MET A 469 19.88 -43.18 23.58
N ILE A 470 20.89 -42.31 23.60
CA ILE A 470 21.41 -41.67 24.81
C ILE A 470 20.68 -40.34 24.94
N GLU A 471 19.79 -40.25 25.93
CA GLU A 471 19.05 -39.02 26.26
C GLU A 471 20.00 -37.89 26.68
N ASP A 472 19.71 -36.68 26.21
CA ASP A 472 20.40 -35.46 26.57
C ASP A 472 19.41 -34.52 27.29
N PRO A 473 19.68 -34.09 28.54
CA PRO A 473 18.73 -33.27 29.27
C PRO A 473 18.62 -31.85 28.69
N LEU A 474 17.40 -31.46 28.31
CA LEU A 474 17.12 -30.08 27.88
C LEU A 474 17.59 -29.03 28.89
N GLY A 475 18.15 -27.92 28.37
CA GLY A 475 18.58 -26.76 29.13
C GLY A 475 19.84 -27.00 29.97
N ASP A 476 20.65 -28.00 29.63
CA ASP A 476 21.94 -28.25 30.29
C ASP A 476 23.07 -27.38 29.73
N VAL A 477 22.84 -26.71 28.60
CA VAL A 477 23.70 -25.66 28.04
C VAL A 477 23.43 -24.32 28.74
N VAL A 478 24.43 -23.83 29.48
CA VAL A 478 24.39 -22.53 30.15
C VAL A 478 25.15 -21.51 29.32
N MET A 479 24.43 -20.56 28.73
CA MET A 479 25.06 -19.38 28.14
C MET A 479 25.49 -18.40 29.23
N ASN A 480 26.72 -17.87 29.09
CA ASN A 480 27.29 -16.97 30.08
C ASN A 480 26.49 -15.67 30.16
N GLY A 481 25.85 -15.41 31.31
CA GLY A 481 25.09 -14.20 31.58
C GLY A 481 23.57 -14.31 31.34
N THR A 482 23.09 -15.36 30.69
CA THR A 482 21.66 -15.61 30.43
C THR A 482 21.09 -16.80 31.22
N GLY A 483 21.95 -17.73 31.67
CA GLY A 483 21.52 -18.92 32.40
C GLY A 483 21.19 -20.09 31.46
N PRO A 484 20.41 -21.08 31.94
CA PRO A 484 19.92 -22.18 31.11
C PRO A 484 19.12 -21.63 29.94
N PHE A 485 19.46 -22.05 28.72
CA PHE A 485 18.76 -21.65 27.51
C PHE A 485 18.16 -22.91 26.87
N VAL A 486 16.83 -22.96 26.75
CA VAL A 486 16.13 -24.06 26.10
C VAL A 486 15.63 -23.55 24.75
N ASN A 487 16.15 -24.11 23.67
CA ASN A 487 15.66 -23.86 22.32
C ASN A 487 15.52 -25.20 21.61
N GLY A 488 14.28 -25.60 21.31
CA GLY A 488 13.99 -26.91 20.71
C GLY A 488 14.69 -27.19 19.38
N ASP A 489 15.11 -26.14 18.64
CA ASP A 489 15.78 -26.29 17.35
C ASP A 489 17.30 -26.54 17.48
N VAL A 490 17.88 -26.26 18.65
CA VAL A 490 19.33 -26.31 18.89
C VAL A 490 19.69 -27.29 20.00
N ASP A 491 18.81 -27.46 20.99
CA ASP A 491 19.03 -28.29 22.17
C ASP A 491 18.88 -29.77 21.78
N LEU A 492 19.91 -30.57 22.07
CA LEU A 492 19.86 -31.99 21.75
C LEU A 492 18.91 -32.68 22.73
N VAL A 493 18.05 -33.56 22.21
CA VAL A 493 17.17 -34.40 23.05
C VAL A 493 17.73 -35.80 23.24
N SER A 494 18.41 -36.33 22.23
CA SER A 494 19.07 -37.62 22.31
C SER A 494 20.11 -37.78 21.21
N THR A 495 21.03 -38.72 21.41
CA THR A 495 22.07 -39.07 20.43
C THR A 495 22.22 -40.59 20.32
N ALA A 496 22.54 -41.06 19.12
CA ALA A 496 22.98 -42.44 18.90
C ALA A 496 24.15 -42.47 17.91
N THR A 497 24.94 -43.53 18.00
CA THR A 497 26.05 -43.77 17.08
C THR A 497 26.03 -45.21 16.61
N TRP A 498 26.30 -45.42 15.34
CA TRP A 498 26.42 -46.75 14.75
C TRP A 498 27.72 -46.87 13.97
N ALA A 499 28.30 -48.06 14.01
CA ALA A 499 29.47 -48.40 13.21
C ALA A 499 29.22 -49.77 12.59
N SER A 500 29.29 -49.84 11.26
CA SER A 500 29.31 -51.14 10.58
C SER A 500 30.55 -51.91 11.02
N SER A 501 30.39 -53.19 11.33
CA SER A 501 31.53 -54.06 11.57
C SER A 501 32.31 -54.18 10.26
N LEU A 502 33.55 -53.67 10.23
CA LEU A 502 34.50 -53.94 9.14
C LEU A 502 34.72 -55.46 9.05
N THR A 503 34.10 -56.11 8.07
CA THR A 503 34.43 -57.48 7.66
C THR A 503 35.19 -57.49 6.37
#